data_AF-A0A6I3AJ49-F1
#
_entry.id   AF-A0A6I3AJ49-F1
#
_cell.length_a   1.000
_cell.length_b   1.000
_cell.length_c   1.000
_cell.angle_alpha   90.00
_cell.angle_beta   90.00
_cell.angle_gamma   90.00
#
_symmetry.space_group_name_H-M   'P 1'
#
loop_
_entity.id
_entity.type
_entity.pdbx_description
1 polymer ?
#
loop_
_entity_poly.entity_id
_entity_poly.type
_entity_poly.pdbx_seq_one_letter_code
_entity_poly.pdbx_strand_id
1 'polypeptide(L)'
;MARAKGGNVPYKNLGDKTFRKSGKTSFNETVWAVNGHPAIQVADEHGKHFILLDRHKIQWNEPRDTENGRYALYVEWKVPAHPAIPERQHGAIVRVRHNSTDEQLAAGQRAGTHLRPIPEDDPDFPDLYGLRQLAESLNHNMKQRRPNKRARTYGLADRTVHNYSYIMVSNQLAMIQWYRHTGGDISSRFGHYKPPEPTRKPKQPAAV
;
A
#
# COMPACT_ATOMS: atom_id res chain seq x y z
N MET A 1 -2.96 -2.82 16.26
CA MET A 1 -2.72 -1.41 16.67
C MET A 1 -1.66 -1.38 17.74
N ALA A 2 -0.52 -0.72 17.51
CA ALA A 2 0.41 -0.36 18.58
C ALA A 2 0.27 1.15 18.81
N ARG A 3 -0.65 1.54 19.71
CA ARG A 3 -0.63 2.89 20.27
C ARG A 3 0.66 3.01 21.09
N ALA A 4 1.38 4.13 20.98
CA ALA A 4 2.46 4.41 21.93
C ALA A 4 1.88 4.33 23.35
N LYS A 5 2.65 3.74 24.27
CA LYS A 5 2.29 3.61 25.68
C LYS A 5 2.02 5.02 26.21
N GLY A 6 0.75 5.38 26.44
CA GLY A 6 0.34 6.73 26.88
C GLY A 6 -0.65 7.48 25.96
N GLY A 7 -1.12 6.88 24.86
CA GLY A 7 -2.19 7.49 24.04
C GLY A 7 -1.74 8.64 23.12
N ASN A 8 -0.46 9.04 23.19
CA ASN A 8 0.11 10.02 22.26
C ASN A 8 0.24 9.41 20.85
N VAL A 9 -0.20 10.18 19.85
CA VAL A 9 0.02 9.83 18.45
C VAL A 9 1.53 9.88 18.19
N PRO A 10 2.15 8.79 17.69
CA PRO A 10 3.57 8.80 17.42
C PRO A 10 3.86 9.81 16.30
N TYR A 11 4.72 10.79 16.56
CA TYR A 11 5.20 11.74 15.57
C TYR A 11 6.73 11.79 15.49
N LYS A 12 7.26 12.10 14.30
CA LYS A 12 8.70 12.26 14.05
C LYS A 12 8.97 13.46 13.17
N ASN A 13 9.92 14.30 13.55
CA ASN A 13 10.39 15.40 12.70
C ASN A 13 11.19 14.83 11.50
N LEU A 14 10.84 15.23 10.28
CA LEU A 14 11.50 14.84 9.03
C LEU A 14 12.44 15.93 8.47
N GLY A 15 12.57 17.02 9.23
CA GLY A 15 13.31 18.22 8.90
C GLY A 15 12.55 19.19 7.99
N ASP A 16 13.21 20.30 7.71
CA ASP A 16 12.69 21.32 6.81
C ASP A 16 12.69 20.81 5.38
N LYS A 17 11.60 21.09 4.66
CA LYS A 17 11.44 20.74 3.25
C LYS A 17 10.95 21.94 2.48
N THR A 18 11.39 22.03 1.23
CA THR A 18 10.93 23.06 0.30
C THR A 18 9.67 22.61 -0.41
N PHE A 19 8.58 23.34 -0.18
CA PHE A 19 7.33 23.24 -0.91
C PHE A 19 7.40 24.08 -2.18
N ARG A 20 6.86 23.57 -3.28
CA ARG A 20 6.85 24.23 -4.59
C ARG A 20 5.43 24.35 -5.10
N LYS A 21 5.02 25.55 -5.52
CA LYS A 21 3.76 25.79 -6.22
C LYS A 21 4.04 26.10 -7.69
N SER A 22 3.18 25.64 -8.59
CA SER A 22 3.28 25.93 -10.03
C SER A 22 3.30 27.45 -10.22
N GLY A 23 4.45 28.02 -10.61
CA GLY A 23 4.62 29.48 -10.74
C GLY A 23 5.83 30.13 -10.05
N LYS A 24 6.83 29.37 -9.58
CA LYS A 24 8.09 29.82 -8.93
C LYS A 24 8.02 30.22 -7.46
N THR A 25 6.85 30.25 -6.83
CA THR A 25 6.77 30.46 -5.38
C THR A 25 7.15 29.17 -4.65
N SER A 26 8.21 29.25 -3.85
CA SER A 26 8.62 28.20 -2.92
C SER A 26 8.69 28.74 -1.51
N PHE A 27 8.40 27.88 -0.55
CA PHE A 27 8.59 28.16 0.87
C PHE A 27 9.15 26.92 1.56
N ASN A 28 9.81 27.13 2.70
CA ASN A 28 10.31 26.06 3.53
C ASN A 28 9.40 25.91 4.74
N GLU A 29 9.04 24.68 5.05
CA GLU A 29 8.27 24.35 6.25
C GLU A 29 8.80 23.03 6.83
N THR A 30 8.75 22.89 8.15
CA THR A 30 9.13 21.64 8.81
C THR A 30 8.05 20.58 8.58
N VAL A 31 8.44 19.43 8.03
CA VAL A 31 7.52 18.31 7.81
C VAL A 31 7.66 17.31 8.94
N TRP A 32 6.52 16.83 9.42
CA TRP A 32 6.42 15.83 10.47
C TRP A 32 5.78 14.57 9.90
N ALA A 33 6.19 13.40 10.37
CA ALA A 33 5.46 12.16 10.17
C ALA A 33 4.57 11.94 11.39
N VAL A 34 3.26 11.93 11.23
CA VAL A 34 2.26 11.68 12.28
C VAL A 34 1.56 10.36 11.94
N ASN A 35 1.75 9.33 12.77
CA ASN A 35 1.20 7.98 12.53
C ASN A 35 1.46 7.38 11.13
N GLY A 36 2.61 7.68 10.51
CA GLY A 36 2.88 7.23 9.14
C GLY A 36 2.56 8.24 8.05
N HIS A 37 1.84 9.31 8.37
CA HIS A 37 1.35 10.31 7.42
C HIS A 37 2.15 11.62 7.53
N PRO A 38 2.68 12.16 6.42
CA PRO A 38 3.26 13.51 6.40
C PRO A 38 2.28 14.62 6.78
N ALA A 39 2.74 15.53 7.62
CA ALA A 39 1.96 16.66 8.14
C ALA A 39 2.84 17.90 8.29
N ILE A 40 2.21 19.07 8.33
CA ILE A 40 2.84 20.32 8.79
C ILE A 40 2.23 20.72 10.14
N GLN A 41 3.02 21.35 10.99
CA GLN A 41 2.52 21.90 12.25
C GLN A 41 2.04 23.32 12.01
N VAL A 42 0.81 23.62 12.41
CA VAL A 42 0.20 24.94 12.26
C VAL A 42 -0.27 25.42 13.63
N ALA A 43 -0.24 26.73 13.83
CA ALA A 43 -0.77 27.37 15.02
C ALA A 43 -2.02 28.17 14.63
N ASP A 44 -3.13 27.92 15.34
CA ASP A 44 -4.37 28.68 15.23
C ASP A 44 -4.82 29.18 16.61
N GLU A 45 -6.05 29.71 16.69
CA GLU A 45 -6.66 30.20 17.93
C GLU A 45 -6.83 29.10 19.00
N HIS A 46 -6.81 27.82 18.59
CA HIS A 46 -6.93 26.65 19.48
C HIS A 46 -5.57 26.04 19.84
N GLY A 47 -4.47 26.63 19.36
CA GLY A 47 -3.11 26.23 19.67
C GLY A 47 -2.39 25.54 18.52
N LYS A 48 -1.33 24.80 18.84
CA LYS A 48 -0.52 24.10 17.83
C LYS A 48 -1.11 22.72 17.54
N HIS A 49 -1.43 22.46 16.29
CA HIS A 49 -1.93 21.16 15.83
C HIS A 49 -1.28 20.76 14.50
N PHE A 50 -1.42 19.50 14.12
CA PHE A 50 -0.88 18.98 12.86
C PHE A 50 -1.97 18.94 11.80
N ILE A 51 -1.63 19.39 10.59
CA ILE A 51 -2.47 19.25 9.42
C ILE A 51 -1.80 18.27 8.46
N LEU A 52 -2.50 17.18 8.15
CA LEU A 52 -2.07 16.13 7.26
C LEU A 52 -1.98 16.65 5.82
N LEU A 53 -1.02 16.17 5.06
CA LEU A 53 -0.85 16.55 3.65
C LEU A 53 -1.61 15.59 2.74
N ASP A 54 -2.21 16.07 1.66
CA ASP A 54 -2.87 15.18 0.70
C ASP A 54 -1.84 14.43 -0.14
N ARG A 55 -1.99 13.12 -0.31
CA ARG A 55 -1.14 12.37 -1.23
C ARG A 55 -1.40 12.82 -2.67
N HIS A 56 -0.35 13.26 -3.35
CA HIS A 56 -0.44 13.70 -4.75
C HIS A 56 0.01 12.62 -5.73
N LYS A 57 1.23 12.10 -5.56
CA LYS A 57 1.81 11.14 -6.50
C LYS A 57 2.91 10.30 -5.86
N ILE A 58 2.93 9.00 -6.14
CA ILE A 58 4.05 8.13 -5.78
C ILE A 58 5.04 8.11 -6.95
N GLN A 59 6.31 8.40 -6.67
CA GLN A 59 7.39 8.42 -7.65
C GLN A 59 8.48 7.42 -7.26
N TRP A 60 8.65 6.41 -8.10
CA TRP A 60 9.83 5.56 -8.08
C TRP A 60 10.90 6.23 -8.94
N ASN A 61 11.93 6.78 -8.31
CA ASN A 61 13.07 7.26 -9.07
C ASN A 61 14.01 6.08 -9.32
N GLU A 62 14.35 5.85 -10.59
CA GLU A 62 15.49 5.04 -10.98
C GLU A 62 16.74 5.54 -10.25
N PRO A 63 17.68 4.65 -9.89
CA PRO A 63 18.86 5.03 -9.13
C PRO A 63 19.70 6.00 -9.96
N ARG A 64 19.55 7.30 -9.71
CA ARG A 64 20.43 8.31 -10.31
C ARG A 64 21.71 8.52 -9.50
N ASP A 65 21.82 7.91 -8.31
CA ASP A 65 22.82 8.37 -7.33
C ASP A 65 23.26 7.36 -6.25
N THR A 66 23.25 6.06 -6.53
CA THR A 66 23.96 5.12 -5.62
C THR A 66 24.74 4.08 -6.42
N GLU A 67 26.01 3.91 -6.07
CA GLU A 67 26.91 2.82 -6.49
C GLU A 67 26.28 1.42 -6.39
N ASN A 68 25.21 1.29 -5.58
CA ASN A 68 24.50 0.05 -5.28
C ASN A 68 23.15 -0.14 -6.02
N GLY A 69 22.78 0.76 -6.94
CA GLY A 69 21.58 0.58 -7.79
C GLY A 69 20.24 0.52 -7.02
N ARG A 70 20.15 1.14 -5.84
CA ARG A 70 18.94 1.09 -5.01
C ARG A 70 17.93 2.15 -5.44
N TYR A 71 16.69 1.72 -5.72
CA TYR A 71 15.58 2.63 -6.02
C TYR A 71 15.30 3.55 -4.83
N ALA A 72 15.16 4.85 -5.10
CA ALA A 72 14.69 5.81 -4.10
C ALA A 72 13.18 6.01 -4.26
N LEU A 73 12.44 5.74 -3.18
CA LEU A 73 10.99 5.95 -3.16
C LEU A 73 10.71 7.37 -2.66
N TYR A 74 10.18 8.20 -3.55
CA TYR A 74 9.67 9.51 -3.20
C TYR A 74 8.15 9.53 -3.32
N VAL A 75 7.49 10.23 -2.41
CA VAL A 75 6.07 10.52 -2.52
C VAL A 75 5.90 12.03 -2.50
N GLU A 76 5.13 12.52 -3.45
CA GLU A 76 4.69 13.91 -3.54
C GLU A 76 3.44 14.07 -2.69
N TRP A 77 3.50 15.05 -1.79
CA TRP A 77 2.46 15.43 -0.87
C TRP A 77 2.07 16.87 -1.15
N LYS A 78 0.78 17.16 -1.08
CA LYS A 78 0.18 18.44 -1.42
C LYS A 78 -0.38 19.07 -0.15
N VAL A 79 -0.18 20.37 0.00
CA VAL A 79 -0.80 21.13 1.10
C VAL A 79 -2.31 21.23 0.84
N PRO A 80 -3.17 20.76 1.76
CA PRO A 80 -4.61 20.82 1.60
C PRO A 80 -5.11 22.26 1.66
N ALA A 81 -6.31 22.50 1.14
CA ALA A 81 -7.02 23.77 1.34
C ALA A 81 -7.64 23.78 2.75
N HIS A 82 -6.85 24.19 3.74
CA HIS A 82 -7.28 24.25 5.15
C HIS A 82 -7.33 25.71 5.64
N PRO A 83 -8.36 26.13 6.41
CA PRO A 83 -8.50 27.52 6.89
C PRO A 83 -7.30 28.04 7.69
N ALA A 84 -6.70 27.17 8.51
CA ALA A 84 -5.51 27.53 9.31
C ALA A 84 -4.22 27.69 8.48
N ILE A 85 -4.23 27.29 7.21
CA ILE A 85 -3.07 27.43 6.30
C ILE A 85 -3.28 28.64 5.41
N PRO A 86 -2.29 29.55 5.26
CA PRO A 86 -2.38 30.65 4.31
C PRO A 86 -2.71 30.18 2.88
N GLU A 87 -3.69 30.82 2.23
CA GLU A 87 -4.18 30.44 0.89
C GLU A 87 -3.05 30.36 -0.17
N ARG A 88 -2.04 31.22 -0.04
CA ARG A 88 -0.83 31.19 -0.90
C ARG A 88 -0.12 29.83 -0.90
N GLN A 89 -0.17 29.10 0.22
CA GLN A 89 0.47 27.80 0.40
C GLN A 89 -0.39 26.63 -0.08
N HIS A 90 -1.71 26.81 -0.21
CA HIS A 90 -2.61 25.75 -0.65
C HIS A 90 -2.18 25.20 -2.00
N GLY A 91 -2.16 23.88 -2.11
CA GLY A 91 -1.77 23.16 -3.31
C GLY A 91 -0.27 23.15 -3.63
N ALA A 92 0.58 23.70 -2.77
CA ALA A 92 2.02 23.53 -2.91
C ALA A 92 2.41 22.07 -2.65
N ILE A 93 3.43 21.59 -3.36
CA ILE A 93 3.86 20.19 -3.36
C ILE A 93 5.22 20.06 -2.69
N VAL A 94 5.38 19.04 -1.86
CA VAL A 94 6.65 18.63 -1.28
C VAL A 94 6.96 17.19 -1.65
N ARG A 95 8.23 16.91 -1.94
CA ARG A 95 8.74 15.55 -2.18
C ARG A 95 9.36 15.00 -0.90
N VAL A 96 8.79 13.93 -0.37
CA VAL A 96 9.29 13.25 0.84
C VAL A 96 9.86 11.90 0.44
N ARG A 97 11.06 11.57 0.93
CA ARG A 97 11.68 10.26 0.72
C ARG A 97 11.11 9.25 1.73
N HIS A 98 10.59 8.13 1.26
CA HIS A 98 9.91 7.12 2.07
C HIS A 98 10.77 5.88 2.35
N ASN A 99 11.96 5.78 1.76
CA ASN A 99 12.96 4.78 2.11
C ASN A 99 14.17 5.43 2.80
N SER A 100 14.84 4.66 3.66
CA SER A 100 15.99 5.16 4.41
C SER A 100 17.17 5.50 3.48
N THR A 101 17.96 6.50 3.87
CA THR A 101 19.32 6.69 3.34
C THR A 101 20.28 5.66 3.98
N ASP A 102 21.46 5.45 3.38
CA ASP A 102 22.45 4.54 3.96
C ASP A 102 22.96 5.07 5.32
N GLU A 103 23.12 6.38 5.47
CA GLU A 103 23.41 7.04 6.75
C GLU A 103 22.34 6.77 7.81
N GLN A 104 21.07 6.90 7.43
CA GLN A 104 19.93 6.60 8.30
C GLN A 104 19.91 5.13 8.71
N LEU A 105 20.24 4.21 7.80
CA LEU A 105 20.37 2.79 8.12
C LEU A 105 21.53 2.52 9.09
N ALA A 106 22.69 3.15 8.88
CA ALA A 106 23.85 3.05 9.77
C ALA A 106 23.55 3.59 11.17
N ALA A 107 22.77 4.67 11.26
CA ALA A 107 22.29 5.23 12.52
C ALA A 107 21.10 4.46 13.14
N GLY A 108 20.65 3.34 12.55
CA GLY A 108 19.50 2.56 13.01
C GLY A 108 18.13 3.25 12.82
N GLN A 109 18.09 4.38 12.13
CA GLN A 109 16.89 5.18 11.90
C GLN A 109 16.19 4.76 10.60
N ARG A 110 15.26 3.81 10.67
CA ARG A 110 14.55 3.35 9.47
C ARG A 110 13.37 4.29 9.12
N ALA A 111 13.39 4.90 7.93
CA ALA A 111 12.33 5.81 7.47
C ALA A 111 10.96 5.10 7.37
N GLY A 112 10.94 3.85 6.89
CA GLY A 112 9.74 3.03 6.79
C GLY A 112 9.06 2.69 8.12
N THR A 113 9.72 2.94 9.25
CA THR A 113 9.08 2.82 10.59
C THR A 113 8.13 3.98 10.86
N HIS A 114 8.36 5.14 10.25
CA HIS A 114 7.66 6.38 10.56
C HIS A 114 6.83 6.93 9.41
N LEU A 115 7.10 6.49 8.17
CA LEU A 115 6.40 6.92 6.98
C LEU A 115 5.81 5.74 6.23
N ARG A 116 4.57 5.92 5.77
CA ARG A 116 3.87 4.99 4.90
C ARG A 116 3.59 5.68 3.57
N PRO A 117 3.86 5.04 2.41
CA PRO A 117 3.52 5.61 1.10
C PRO A 117 2.03 5.91 0.95
N ILE A 118 1.19 5.06 1.56
CA ILE A 118 -0.26 5.23 1.66
C ILE A 118 -0.59 4.98 3.15
N PRO A 119 -0.77 6.04 3.95
CA PRO A 119 -1.09 5.92 5.37
C PRO A 119 -2.54 5.46 5.59
N GLU A 120 -2.89 5.03 6.81
CA GLU A 120 -4.19 4.37 7.12
C GLU A 120 -5.41 5.27 6.92
N ASP A 121 -5.21 6.57 7.02
CA ASP A 121 -6.18 7.65 6.85
C ASP A 121 -6.24 8.17 5.40
N ASP A 122 -5.41 7.65 4.51
CA ASP A 122 -5.50 7.93 3.07
C ASP A 122 -6.78 7.31 2.48
N PRO A 123 -7.54 8.03 1.66
CA PRO A 123 -8.78 7.53 1.08
C PRO A 123 -8.60 6.28 0.20
N ASP A 124 -7.43 6.09 -0.41
CA ASP A 124 -7.13 4.90 -1.22
C ASP A 124 -6.63 3.73 -0.36
N PHE A 125 -6.41 3.92 0.95
CA PHE A 125 -5.91 2.86 1.83
C PHE A 125 -6.83 1.64 1.90
N PRO A 126 -8.17 1.76 2.07
CA PRO A 126 -9.06 0.60 2.09
C PRO A 126 -8.98 -0.20 0.78
N ASP A 127 -8.89 0.46 -0.37
CA ASP A 127 -8.87 -0.20 -1.67
C ASP A 127 -7.51 -0.87 -1.95
N LEU A 128 -6.41 -0.19 -1.65
CA LEU A 128 -5.06 -0.66 -1.96
C LEU A 128 -4.52 -1.63 -0.90
N TYR A 129 -4.79 -1.37 0.38
CA TYR A 129 -4.29 -2.17 1.50
C TYR A 129 -5.34 -3.11 2.09
N GLY A 130 -6.64 -2.91 1.84
CA GLY A 130 -7.67 -3.88 2.28
C GLY A 130 -7.46 -5.27 1.68
N LEU A 131 -6.92 -5.35 0.46
CA LEU A 131 -6.57 -6.61 -0.19
C LEU A 131 -5.15 -7.11 0.14
N ARG A 132 -4.37 -6.38 0.95
CA ARG A 132 -2.97 -6.74 1.23
C ARG A 132 -2.85 -8.12 1.86
N GLN A 133 -3.68 -8.43 2.86
CA GLN A 133 -3.63 -9.71 3.55
C GLN A 133 -3.92 -10.87 2.57
N LEU A 134 -4.90 -10.67 1.68
CA LEU A 134 -5.22 -11.63 0.62
C LEU A 134 -4.07 -11.77 -0.36
N ALA A 135 -3.46 -10.66 -0.79
CA ALA A 135 -2.32 -10.67 -1.70
C ALA A 135 -1.07 -11.33 -1.08
N GLU A 136 -0.76 -11.07 0.19
CA GLU A 136 0.35 -11.71 0.91
C GLU A 136 0.12 -13.21 1.08
N SER A 137 -1.11 -13.61 1.45
CA SER A 137 -1.50 -15.03 1.57
C SER A 137 -1.41 -15.74 0.23
N LEU A 138 -1.92 -15.14 -0.84
CA LEU A 138 -1.85 -15.70 -2.19
C LEU A 138 -0.40 -15.83 -2.68
N ASN A 139 0.41 -14.79 -2.47
CA ASN A 139 1.83 -14.82 -2.81
C ASN A 139 2.59 -15.87 -1.99
N HIS A 140 2.24 -16.04 -0.72
CA HIS A 140 2.81 -17.08 0.12
C HIS A 140 2.42 -18.48 -0.37
N ASN A 141 1.13 -18.70 -0.63
CA ASN A 141 0.60 -19.96 -1.15
C ASN A 141 1.26 -20.34 -2.48
N MET A 142 1.39 -19.38 -3.38
CA MET A 142 2.08 -19.52 -4.67
C MET A 142 3.53 -19.96 -4.49
N LYS A 143 4.27 -19.35 -3.55
CA LYS A 143 5.66 -19.74 -3.26
C LYS A 143 5.75 -21.15 -2.67
N GLN A 144 4.84 -21.53 -1.77
CA GLN A 144 4.85 -22.84 -1.11
C GLN A 144 4.46 -23.98 -2.04
N ARG A 145 3.49 -23.76 -2.93
CA ARG A 145 2.99 -24.81 -3.84
C ARG A 145 3.89 -25.07 -5.04
N ARG A 146 4.92 -24.24 -5.26
CA ARG A 146 5.86 -24.40 -6.38
C ARG A 146 6.99 -25.37 -6.00
N PRO A 147 7.37 -26.29 -6.91
CA PRO A 147 8.52 -27.15 -6.70
C PRO A 147 9.78 -26.30 -6.48
N ASN A 148 10.51 -26.57 -5.40
CA ASN A 148 11.66 -25.77 -4.94
C ASN A 148 11.38 -24.27 -4.75
N LYS A 149 10.13 -23.88 -4.51
CA LYS A 149 9.69 -22.47 -4.32
C LYS A 149 10.01 -21.54 -5.51
N ARG A 150 10.20 -22.10 -6.71
CA ARG A 150 10.57 -21.35 -7.93
C ARG A 150 9.57 -21.61 -9.05
N ALA A 151 9.37 -20.60 -9.91
CA ALA A 151 8.65 -20.79 -11.16
C ALA A 151 9.49 -21.66 -12.10
N ARG A 152 8.90 -22.73 -12.67
CA ARG A 152 9.59 -23.58 -13.66
C ARG A 152 9.46 -22.97 -15.05
N THR A 153 10.14 -21.86 -15.27
CA THR A 153 10.02 -21.06 -16.49
C THR A 153 11.40 -20.69 -17.02
N TYR A 154 11.59 -20.75 -18.34
CA TYR A 154 12.82 -20.34 -18.99
C TYR A 154 12.69 -18.87 -19.40
N GLY A 155 13.40 -17.98 -18.72
CA GLY A 155 13.36 -16.54 -19.01
C GLY A 155 12.28 -15.75 -18.27
N LEU A 156 12.36 -14.42 -18.39
CA LEU A 156 11.54 -13.44 -17.65
C LEU A 156 10.07 -13.39 -18.12
N ALA A 157 9.82 -13.56 -19.42
CA ALA A 157 8.48 -13.52 -20.00
C ALA A 157 7.63 -14.69 -19.50
N ASP A 158 8.15 -15.92 -19.58
CA ASP A 158 7.48 -17.13 -19.13
C ASP A 158 7.17 -17.09 -17.62
N ARG A 159 8.08 -16.54 -16.81
CA ARG A 159 7.87 -16.34 -15.37
C ARG A 159 6.61 -15.52 -15.10
N THR A 160 6.40 -14.48 -15.91
CA THR A 160 5.30 -13.54 -15.75
C THR A 160 3.98 -14.22 -16.11
N VAL A 161 3.92 -14.93 -17.23
CA VAL A 161 2.77 -15.74 -17.63
C VAL A 161 2.41 -16.76 -16.56
N HIS A 162 3.40 -17.49 -16.03
CA HIS A 162 3.16 -18.51 -15.01
C HIS A 162 2.64 -17.93 -13.69
N ASN A 163 3.09 -16.72 -13.32
CA ASN A 163 2.55 -16.00 -12.16
C ASN A 163 1.09 -15.58 -12.39
N TYR A 164 0.78 -14.97 -13.53
CA TYR A 164 -0.58 -14.54 -13.83
C TYR A 164 -1.54 -15.73 -13.94
N SER A 165 -1.17 -16.80 -14.65
CA SER A 165 -1.98 -18.01 -14.77
C SER A 165 -2.29 -18.63 -13.41
N TYR A 166 -1.32 -18.66 -12.50
CA TYR A 166 -1.53 -19.17 -11.14
C TYR A 166 -2.57 -18.34 -10.36
N ILE A 167 -2.47 -17.01 -10.42
CA ILE A 167 -3.40 -16.10 -9.76
C ILE A 167 -4.80 -16.25 -10.36
N MET A 168 -4.92 -16.29 -11.68
CA MET A 168 -6.20 -16.46 -12.38
C MET A 168 -6.89 -17.76 -11.99
N VAL A 169 -6.19 -18.89 -12.06
CA VAL A 169 -6.75 -20.20 -11.71
C VAL A 169 -7.14 -20.24 -10.22
N SER A 170 -6.30 -19.70 -9.33
CA SER A 170 -6.61 -19.67 -7.90
C SER A 170 -7.87 -18.86 -7.60
N ASN A 171 -8.03 -17.69 -8.24
CA ASN A 171 -9.23 -16.86 -8.11
C ASN A 171 -10.48 -17.55 -8.68
N GLN A 172 -10.36 -18.24 -9.82
CA GLN A 172 -11.46 -19.00 -10.41
C GLN A 172 -11.90 -20.15 -9.50
N LEU A 173 -10.96 -20.92 -8.95
CA LEU A 173 -11.24 -22.00 -8.01
C LEU A 173 -11.92 -21.49 -6.73
N ALA A 174 -11.43 -20.38 -6.18
CA ALA A 174 -12.03 -19.76 -4.99
C ALA A 174 -13.48 -19.34 -5.25
N MET A 175 -13.77 -18.75 -6.41
CA MET A 175 -15.14 -18.39 -6.80
C MET A 175 -16.06 -19.61 -6.98
N ILE A 176 -15.59 -20.66 -7.66
CA ILE A 176 -16.37 -21.90 -7.82
C ILE A 176 -16.65 -22.52 -6.45
N GLN A 177 -15.68 -22.49 -5.55
CA GLN A 177 -15.85 -23.01 -4.20
C GLN A 177 -16.83 -22.15 -3.38
N TRP A 178 -16.76 -20.82 -3.49
CA TRP A 178 -17.74 -19.92 -2.89
C TRP A 178 -19.16 -20.21 -3.42
N TYR A 179 -19.34 -20.29 -4.73
CA TYR A 179 -20.61 -20.70 -5.36
C TYR A 179 -21.13 -22.01 -4.78
N ARG A 180 -20.27 -23.03 -4.65
CA ARG A 180 -20.66 -24.33 -4.08
C ARG A 180 -21.07 -24.26 -2.62
N HIS A 181 -20.50 -23.34 -1.84
CA HIS A 181 -20.80 -23.21 -0.42
C HIS A 181 -22.00 -22.31 -0.12
N THR A 182 -22.19 -21.24 -0.88
CA THR A 182 -23.20 -20.22 -0.60
C THR A 182 -24.37 -20.22 -1.58
N GLY A 183 -24.21 -20.85 -2.75
CA GLY A 183 -25.17 -20.76 -3.85
C GLY A 183 -25.21 -19.39 -4.55
N GLY A 184 -24.30 -18.47 -4.22
CA GLY A 184 -24.30 -17.11 -4.75
C GLY A 184 -23.96 -17.05 -6.24
N ASP A 185 -24.48 -16.07 -6.97
CA ASP A 185 -24.35 -16.02 -8.43
C ASP A 185 -22.91 -15.74 -8.92
N ILE A 186 -22.44 -16.56 -9.85
CA ILE A 186 -21.14 -16.41 -10.53
C ILE A 186 -21.28 -16.22 -12.05
N SER A 187 -22.51 -16.00 -12.53
CA SER A 187 -22.83 -15.96 -13.96
C SER A 187 -22.13 -14.87 -14.74
N SER A 188 -21.86 -13.74 -14.10
CA SER A 188 -21.09 -12.63 -14.69
C SER A 188 -19.68 -13.02 -15.14
N ARG A 189 -19.08 -14.08 -14.56
CA ARG A 189 -17.73 -14.53 -14.90
C ARG A 189 -17.68 -15.90 -15.58
N PHE A 190 -18.65 -16.76 -15.32
CA PHE A 190 -18.66 -18.15 -15.84
C PHE A 190 -19.89 -18.48 -16.69
N GLY A 191 -20.77 -17.51 -16.96
CA GLY A 191 -22.05 -17.74 -17.62
C GLY A 191 -22.96 -18.66 -16.78
N HIS A 192 -23.84 -19.42 -17.44
CA HIS A 192 -24.70 -20.42 -16.76
C HIS A 192 -23.92 -21.68 -16.37
N TYR A 193 -22.88 -21.52 -15.55
CA TYR A 193 -22.08 -22.63 -15.04
C TYR A 193 -22.96 -23.59 -14.23
N LYS A 194 -23.11 -24.81 -14.73
CA LYS A 194 -23.65 -25.94 -13.97
C LYS A 194 -22.48 -26.83 -13.58
N PRO A 195 -22.23 -27.05 -12.27
CA PRO A 195 -21.21 -28.00 -11.88
C PRO A 195 -21.55 -29.38 -12.45
N PRO A 196 -20.56 -30.15 -12.92
CA PRO A 196 -20.81 -31.52 -13.33
C PRO A 196 -21.40 -32.29 -12.15
N GLU A 197 -22.34 -33.21 -12.43
CA GLU A 197 -22.92 -34.03 -11.38
C GLU A 197 -21.80 -34.73 -10.60
N PRO A 198 -21.87 -34.74 -9.26
CA PRO A 198 -20.87 -35.44 -8.46
C PRO A 198 -20.86 -36.91 -8.88
N THR A 199 -19.72 -37.38 -9.38
CA THR A 199 -19.53 -38.77 -9.81
C THR A 199 -19.70 -39.78 -8.67
N ARG A 200 -19.75 -39.29 -7.43
CA ARG A 200 -19.97 -40.10 -6.23
C ARG A 200 -21.39 -39.84 -5.72
N LYS A 201 -22.26 -40.85 -5.84
CA LYS A 201 -23.58 -40.85 -5.20
C LYS A 201 -23.39 -40.55 -3.70
N PRO A 202 -24.20 -39.66 -3.10
CA PRO A 202 -24.17 -39.48 -1.64
C PRO A 202 -24.40 -40.85 -1.00
N LYS A 203 -23.55 -41.20 0.00
CA LYS A 203 -23.79 -42.41 0.81
C LYS A 203 -25.20 -42.29 1.37
N GLN A 204 -26.09 -43.19 0.98
CA GLN A 204 -27.38 -43.32 1.65
C GLN A 204 -27.10 -43.54 3.15
N PRO A 205 -27.82 -42.84 4.05
CA PRO A 205 -27.72 -43.16 5.47
C PRO A 205 -28.08 -44.64 5.64
N ALA A 206 -27.29 -45.37 6.42
CA ALA A 206 -27.58 -46.75 6.74
C ALA A 206 -28.99 -46.82 7.31
N ALA A 207 -29.83 -47.67 6.72
CA ALA A 207 -31.14 -47.98 7.29
C ALA A 207 -30.91 -48.51 8.71
N VAL A 208 -31.57 -47.85 9.67
CA VAL A 208 -31.64 -48.27 11.08
C VAL A 208 -32.53 -49.49 11.19
#